data_AF-A0AAE1GFA0-F1
#
_entry.id   AF-A0AAE1GFA0-F1
#
_cell.length_a   1.000
_cell.length_b   1.000
_cell.length_c   1.000
_cell.angle_alpha   90.00
_cell.angle_beta   90.00
_cell.angle_gamma   90.00
#
_symmetry.space_group_name_H-M   'P 1'
#
loop_
_entity.id
_entity.type
_entity.pdbx_description
1 polymer ?
#
loop_
_entity_poly.entity_id
_entity_poly.type
_entity_poly.pdbx_seq_one_letter_code
_entity_poly.pdbx_strand_id
1 'polypeptide(L)'
;MLNGVFSFKGFDLSMDPVLREIIKTCSRQVRRTSCRAPAWNVDVVLKTLIRPPFEPFQQASCRDLTRKTLFLVALATAKRVGELQALSKITATQGEDLILSYLPEFVVKIETGLNPIPRQFILRSLSSVVGREDEERLLCPVRAIRQYLETTSSPSRPRNLFVSVRDPKRPMSKAAISFFLRDTIKTAHESFPEDLGPLFKVRAHDIRGIAALMRLWKNSSIASILEAACWKTQSVFVEHYLRDIERQESDVYALGPVIAAGDVIG
;
A
#
# COMPACT_ATOMS: atom_id res chain seq x y z
N MET A 1 3.61 -36.49 -4.58
CA MET A 1 4.38 -37.30 -5.54
C MET A 1 5.55 -38.07 -4.92
N LEU A 2 6.12 -37.66 -3.78
CA LEU A 2 7.25 -38.38 -3.15
C LEU A 2 6.87 -39.78 -2.58
N ASN A 3 5.74 -39.94 -1.89
CA ASN A 3 5.37 -41.24 -1.27
C ASN A 3 5.21 -42.40 -2.27
N GLY A 4 4.76 -42.12 -3.50
CA GLY A 4 4.61 -43.17 -4.52
C GLY A 4 5.94 -43.78 -4.96
N VAL A 5 7.02 -42.97 -4.96
CA VAL A 5 8.36 -43.40 -5.38
C VAL A 5 9.06 -44.20 -4.27
N PHE A 6 8.85 -43.86 -3.00
CA PHE A 6 9.45 -44.56 -1.87
C PHE A 6 8.70 -45.84 -1.45
N SER A 7 7.38 -45.88 -1.68
CA SER A 7 6.56 -47.08 -1.46
C SER A 7 7.00 -48.26 -2.34
N PHE A 8 7.49 -47.99 -3.56
CA PHE A 8 8.01 -49.01 -4.47
C PHE A 8 9.30 -49.69 -3.96
N LYS A 9 10.01 -49.06 -3.00
CA LYS A 9 11.19 -49.62 -2.33
C LYS A 9 10.88 -50.18 -0.93
N GLY A 10 9.62 -50.31 -0.56
CA GLY A 10 9.19 -50.85 0.74
C GLY A 10 9.30 -49.86 1.91
N PHE A 11 9.59 -48.58 1.64
CA PHE A 11 9.64 -47.54 2.66
C PHE A 11 8.32 -46.77 2.70
N ASP A 12 7.51 -47.03 3.73
CA ASP A 12 6.35 -46.19 4.03
C ASP A 12 6.77 -45.00 4.90
N LEU A 13 7.11 -43.89 4.24
CA LEU A 13 7.45 -42.62 4.88
C LEU A 13 6.32 -42.06 5.76
N SER A 14 5.11 -42.61 5.64
CA SER A 14 3.99 -42.23 6.50
C SER A 14 4.05 -42.91 7.87
N MET A 15 4.84 -43.94 8.11
CA MET A 15 4.87 -44.62 9.41
C MET A 15 5.89 -44.05 10.39
N ASP A 16 6.84 -43.25 9.90
CA ASP A 16 7.84 -42.61 10.73
C ASP A 16 7.27 -41.34 11.40
N PRO A 17 7.26 -41.27 12.75
CA PRO A 17 6.68 -40.15 13.48
C PRO A 17 7.44 -38.83 13.24
N VAL A 18 8.76 -38.89 13.05
CA VAL A 18 9.62 -37.73 12.79
C VAL A 18 9.35 -37.20 11.38
N LEU A 19 9.27 -38.08 10.38
CA LEU A 19 8.94 -37.66 9.01
C LEU A 19 7.51 -37.13 8.89
N ARG A 20 6.53 -37.72 9.60
CA ARG A 20 5.18 -37.14 9.70
C ARG A 20 5.22 -35.75 10.30
N GLU A 21 5.98 -35.54 11.35
CA GLU A 21 6.07 -34.24 12.01
C GLU A 21 6.78 -33.21 11.13
N ILE A 22 7.83 -33.60 10.40
CA ILE A 22 8.49 -32.77 9.40
C ILE A 22 7.52 -32.44 8.27
N ILE A 23 6.85 -33.41 7.66
CA ILE A 23 5.88 -33.19 6.57
C ILE A 23 4.73 -32.31 7.05
N LYS A 24 4.18 -32.56 8.24
CA LYS A 24 3.10 -31.77 8.85
C LYS A 24 3.56 -30.35 9.15
N THR A 25 4.80 -30.16 9.59
CA THR A 25 5.40 -28.84 9.84
C THR A 25 5.66 -28.10 8.55
N CYS A 26 6.28 -28.75 7.55
CA CYS A 26 6.50 -28.21 6.22
C CYS A 26 5.18 -27.84 5.54
N SER A 27 4.16 -28.71 5.58
CA SER A 27 2.85 -28.43 4.98
C SER A 27 2.06 -27.36 5.76
N ARG A 28 2.20 -27.26 7.09
CA ARG A 28 1.71 -26.12 7.87
C ARG A 28 2.42 -24.82 7.50
N GLN A 29 3.72 -24.86 7.23
CA GLN A 29 4.51 -23.71 6.83
C GLN A 29 4.15 -23.24 5.41
N VAL A 30 4.02 -24.18 4.46
CA VAL A 30 3.56 -23.93 3.09
C VAL A 30 2.13 -23.34 3.08
N ARG A 31 1.22 -23.83 3.93
CA ARG A 31 -0.15 -23.28 4.06
C ARG A 31 -0.20 -21.89 4.71
N ARG A 32 0.74 -21.55 5.60
CA ARG A 32 0.84 -20.21 6.20
C ARG A 32 1.38 -19.16 5.21
N THR A 33 2.07 -19.59 4.16
CA THR A 33 2.67 -18.74 3.13
C THR A 33 1.91 -18.67 1.82
N SER A 34 0.59 -18.94 1.78
CA SER A 34 -0.19 -18.61 0.58
C SER A 34 -0.31 -17.08 0.48
N CYS A 35 0.72 -16.47 -0.07
CA CYS A 35 0.78 -15.07 -0.45
C CYS A 35 -0.20 -14.84 -1.59
N ARG A 36 -1.51 -14.84 -1.29
CA ARG A 36 -2.53 -14.62 -2.33
C ARG A 36 -2.25 -13.28 -2.97
N ALA A 37 -2.00 -13.28 -4.29
CA ALA A 37 -2.01 -12.07 -5.09
C ALA A 37 -3.24 -11.22 -4.70
N PRO A 38 -3.10 -9.89 -4.61
CA PRO A 38 -4.21 -9.03 -4.26
C PRO A 38 -5.37 -9.30 -5.21
N ALA A 39 -6.56 -9.49 -4.67
CA ALA A 39 -7.75 -9.83 -5.46
C ALA A 39 -8.27 -8.67 -6.32
N TRP A 40 -7.50 -7.58 -6.47
CA TRP A 40 -7.90 -6.34 -7.10
C TRP A 40 -6.73 -5.73 -7.88
N ASN A 41 -7.04 -4.97 -8.93
CA ASN A 41 -6.04 -4.36 -9.80
C ASN A 41 -5.85 -2.87 -9.42
N VAL A 42 -4.60 -2.46 -9.19
CA VAL A 42 -4.26 -1.06 -8.86
C VAL A 42 -4.49 -0.10 -10.01
N ASP A 43 -4.30 -0.52 -11.26
CA ASP A 43 -4.52 0.34 -12.43
C ASP A 43 -5.98 0.78 -12.54
N VAL A 44 -6.90 -0.12 -12.24
CA VAL A 44 -8.34 0.18 -12.21
C VAL A 44 -8.64 1.28 -11.20
N VAL A 45 -8.00 1.22 -10.03
CA VAL A 45 -8.16 2.26 -9.00
C VAL A 45 -7.58 3.57 -9.48
N LEU A 46 -6.36 3.58 -10.01
CA LEU A 46 -5.72 4.79 -10.50
C LEU A 46 -6.50 5.44 -11.67
N LYS A 47 -6.98 4.64 -12.65
CA LYS A 47 -7.87 5.10 -13.74
C LYS A 47 -9.18 5.69 -13.23
N THR A 48 -9.70 5.17 -12.12
CA THR A 48 -10.90 5.71 -11.48
C THR A 48 -10.60 7.04 -10.77
N LEU A 49 -9.45 7.15 -10.10
CA LEU A 49 -9.08 8.34 -9.33
C LEU A 49 -8.83 9.57 -10.20
N ILE A 50 -8.55 9.45 -11.50
CA ILE A 50 -8.40 10.59 -12.41
C ILE A 50 -9.73 11.10 -12.99
N ARG A 51 -10.85 10.46 -12.67
CA ARG A 51 -12.19 10.77 -13.19
C ARG A 51 -13.11 11.34 -12.11
N PRO A 52 -14.28 11.91 -12.47
CA PRO A 52 -15.33 12.23 -11.51
C PRO A 52 -15.73 10.99 -10.67
N PRO A 53 -16.04 11.14 -9.37
CA PRO A 53 -16.15 12.38 -8.59
C PRO A 53 -14.83 12.88 -7.96
N PHE A 54 -13.69 12.25 -8.28
CA PHE A 54 -12.41 12.56 -7.65
C PHE A 54 -11.67 13.74 -8.29
N GLU A 55 -11.93 13.99 -9.57
CA GLU A 55 -11.46 15.16 -10.32
C GLU A 55 -12.61 15.84 -11.07
N PRO A 56 -12.58 17.17 -11.21
CA PRO A 56 -11.58 18.09 -10.65
C PRO A 56 -11.77 18.30 -9.14
N PHE A 57 -10.68 18.54 -8.40
CA PHE A 57 -10.73 18.71 -6.94
C PHE A 57 -11.71 19.79 -6.44
N GLN A 58 -11.97 20.83 -7.23
CA GLN A 58 -12.91 21.91 -6.92
C GLN A 58 -14.36 21.41 -6.80
N GLN A 59 -14.69 20.31 -7.47
CA GLN A 59 -16.03 19.70 -7.46
C GLN A 59 -16.10 18.47 -6.56
N ALA A 60 -14.95 17.93 -6.16
CA ALA A 60 -14.87 16.74 -5.33
C ALA A 60 -15.38 17.01 -3.91
N SER A 61 -16.18 16.10 -3.37
CA SER A 61 -16.60 16.17 -1.97
C SER A 61 -15.38 16.00 -1.03
N CYS A 62 -15.47 16.52 0.20
CA CYS A 62 -14.43 16.27 1.21
C CYS A 62 -14.18 14.76 1.43
N ARG A 63 -15.23 13.93 1.29
CA ARG A 63 -15.11 12.47 1.37
C ARG A 63 -14.29 11.90 0.22
N ASP A 64 -14.54 12.32 -1.01
CA ASP A 64 -13.84 11.81 -2.20
C ASP A 64 -12.40 12.31 -2.27
N LEU A 65 -12.17 13.58 -1.91
CA LEU A 65 -10.83 14.13 -1.73
C LEU A 65 -10.04 13.34 -0.67
N THR A 66 -10.69 12.97 0.44
CA THR A 66 -10.09 12.14 1.48
C THR A 66 -9.72 10.75 0.94
N ARG A 67 -10.63 10.10 0.20
CA ARG A 67 -10.40 8.78 -0.41
C ARG A 67 -9.22 8.80 -1.37
N LYS A 68 -9.21 9.76 -2.31
CA LYS A 68 -8.13 9.93 -3.28
C LYS A 68 -6.79 10.21 -2.61
N THR A 69 -6.74 11.20 -1.71
CA THR A 69 -5.51 11.57 -1.01
C THR A 69 -4.97 10.41 -0.18
N LEU A 70 -5.84 9.73 0.58
CA LEU A 70 -5.43 8.62 1.43
C LEU A 70 -4.89 7.43 0.62
N PHE A 71 -5.53 7.09 -0.50
CA PHE A 71 -5.07 6.02 -1.38
C PHE A 71 -3.72 6.35 -2.02
N LEU A 72 -3.58 7.54 -2.62
CA LEU A 72 -2.32 7.97 -3.24
C LEU A 72 -1.18 8.05 -2.23
N VAL A 73 -1.41 8.54 -1.02
CA VAL A 73 -0.38 8.58 0.04
C VAL A 73 -0.04 7.17 0.53
N ALA A 74 -1.01 6.28 0.68
CA ALA A 74 -0.76 4.89 1.07
C ALA A 74 0.09 4.16 0.02
N LEU A 75 -0.20 4.36 -1.27
CA LEU A 75 0.56 3.79 -2.38
C LEU A 75 1.97 4.41 -2.46
N ALA A 76 2.05 5.74 -2.45
CA ALA A 76 3.30 6.48 -2.58
C ALA A 76 4.27 6.23 -1.43
N THR A 77 3.79 6.04 -0.20
CA THR A 77 4.67 5.87 0.97
C THR A 77 4.84 4.42 1.41
N ALA A 78 3.98 3.52 0.89
CA ALA A 78 3.87 2.13 1.33
C ALA A 78 3.74 1.96 2.85
N LYS A 79 3.26 2.96 3.62
CA LYS A 79 3.20 2.91 5.10
C LYS A 79 2.02 2.09 5.63
N ARG A 80 2.13 1.55 6.85
CA ARG A 80 1.02 0.83 7.50
C ARG A 80 -0.08 1.82 7.89
N VAL A 81 -1.31 1.33 8.06
CA VAL A 81 -2.45 2.13 8.56
C VAL A 81 -2.13 2.89 9.85
N GLY A 82 -1.38 2.29 10.78
CA GLY A 82 -0.97 2.96 12.01
C GLY A 82 0.03 4.10 11.79
N GLU A 83 0.90 3.97 10.80
CA GLU A 83 1.87 5.00 10.40
C GLU A 83 1.15 6.15 9.66
N LEU A 84 0.22 5.82 8.75
CA LEU A 84 -0.62 6.82 8.05
C LEU A 84 -1.45 7.66 9.03
N GLN A 85 -2.00 7.02 10.07
CA GLN A 85 -2.75 7.73 11.13
C GLN A 85 -1.87 8.71 11.91
N ALA A 86 -0.59 8.39 12.05
CA ALA A 86 0.37 9.16 12.84
C ALA A 86 1.09 10.26 12.04
N LEU A 87 0.79 10.45 10.76
CA LEU A 87 1.36 11.55 9.97
C LEU A 87 0.91 12.89 10.54
N SER A 88 1.84 13.85 10.59
CA SER A 88 1.60 15.23 11.01
C SER A 88 1.00 16.06 9.87
N LYS A 89 0.17 17.05 10.21
CA LYS A 89 -0.29 18.09 9.28
C LYS A 89 0.82 19.07 8.89
N ILE A 90 1.85 19.18 9.73
CA ILE A 90 2.99 20.06 9.48
C ILE A 90 3.87 19.36 8.45
N THR A 91 4.01 20.01 7.30
CA THR A 91 4.80 19.54 6.17
C THR A 91 5.80 20.61 5.81
N ALA A 92 6.98 20.20 5.33
CA ALA A 92 7.97 21.11 4.77
C ALA A 92 8.11 20.82 3.28
N THR A 93 8.54 21.80 2.50
CA THR A 93 8.75 21.64 1.06
C THR A 93 10.23 21.55 0.75
N GLN A 94 10.58 20.67 -0.19
CA GLN A 94 11.93 20.56 -0.73
C GLN A 94 11.83 20.59 -2.25
N GLY A 95 11.94 21.80 -2.82
CA GLY A 95 11.57 22.02 -4.22
C GLY A 95 10.10 21.68 -4.44
N GLU A 96 9.84 20.79 -5.39
CA GLU A 96 8.50 20.30 -5.70
C GLU A 96 7.99 19.22 -4.72
N ASP A 97 8.91 18.53 -4.03
CA ASP A 97 8.63 17.43 -3.12
C ASP A 97 8.13 17.91 -1.76
N LEU A 98 7.56 16.98 -0.99
CA LEU A 98 7.01 17.24 0.33
C LEU A 98 7.70 16.39 1.39
N ILE A 99 8.19 17.01 2.46
CA ILE A 99 8.72 16.31 3.64
C ILE A 99 7.56 16.07 4.60
N LEU A 100 7.28 14.79 4.84
CA LEU A 100 6.29 14.33 5.81
C LEU A 100 6.98 13.90 7.09
N SER A 101 6.31 14.10 8.22
CA SER A 101 6.79 13.71 9.55
C SER A 101 5.73 12.94 10.33
N TYR A 102 6.17 12.07 11.24
CA TYR A 102 5.28 11.48 12.23
C TYR A 102 5.06 12.44 13.41
N LEU A 103 3.93 12.30 14.09
CA LEU A 103 3.70 12.96 15.36
C LEU A 103 4.74 12.51 16.41
N PRO A 104 5.22 13.40 17.29
CA PRO A 104 6.26 13.08 18.28
C PRO A 104 5.90 11.89 19.17
N GLU A 105 4.63 11.79 19.57
CA GLU A 105 4.11 10.73 20.44
C GLU A 105 3.97 9.35 19.78
N PHE A 106 4.11 9.26 18.45
CA PHE A 106 3.98 7.97 17.76
C PHE A 106 5.26 7.15 17.90
N VAL A 107 5.16 5.90 18.32
CA VAL A 107 6.28 4.96 18.29
C VAL A 107 6.00 3.92 17.23
N VAL A 108 6.91 3.78 16.26
CA VAL A 108 6.71 2.81 15.18
C VAL A 108 6.84 1.41 15.78
N LYS A 109 5.92 0.49 15.46
CA LYS A 109 5.92 -0.89 16.01
C LYS A 109 7.25 -1.65 15.86
N ILE A 110 8.06 -1.25 14.89
CA ILE A 110 9.34 -1.89 14.58
C ILE A 110 10.55 -1.12 15.09
N GLU A 111 10.36 0.08 15.64
CA GLU A 111 11.40 0.88 16.28
C GLU A 111 11.93 0.14 17.51
N THR A 112 13.24 0.00 17.59
CA THR A 112 13.94 -0.56 18.74
C THR A 112 15.03 0.43 19.11
N GLY A 113 15.46 0.50 20.37
CA GLY A 113 16.49 1.47 20.80
C GLY A 113 17.80 1.39 20.01
N LEU A 114 18.06 0.25 19.35
CA LEU A 114 19.23 -0.01 18.50
C LEU A 114 19.03 0.39 17.02
N ASN A 115 17.81 0.67 16.58
CA ASN A 115 17.47 1.04 15.20
C ASN A 115 16.36 2.11 15.21
N PRO A 116 16.74 3.40 15.43
CA PRO A 116 15.81 4.50 15.33
C PRO A 116 15.35 4.66 13.88
N ILE A 117 14.04 4.78 13.68
CA ILE A 117 13.48 4.96 12.34
C ILE A 117 13.43 6.47 12.04
N PRO A 118 13.81 6.90 10.83
CA PRO A 118 13.69 8.30 10.44
C PRO A 118 12.27 8.82 10.69
N ARG A 119 12.19 9.89 11.49
CA ARG A 119 10.91 10.53 11.86
C ARG A 119 10.31 11.36 10.73
N GLN A 120 11.14 11.68 9.73
CA GLN A 120 10.78 12.42 8.54
C GLN A 120 11.19 11.63 7.30
N PHE A 121 10.42 11.79 6.23
CA PHE A 121 10.72 11.19 4.94
C PHE A 121 10.17 12.05 3.80
N ILE A 122 10.79 11.93 2.63
CA ILE A 122 10.42 12.70 1.45
C ILE A 122 9.32 11.94 0.69
N LEU A 123 8.26 12.65 0.35
CA LEU A 123 7.23 12.25 -0.59
C LEU A 123 7.49 12.96 -1.92
N ARG A 124 7.84 12.18 -2.94
CA ARG A 124 8.12 12.69 -4.29
C ARG A 124 6.87 13.27 -4.95
N SER A 125 7.04 14.37 -5.67
CA SER A 125 6.03 14.94 -6.55
C SER A 125 6.17 14.36 -7.95
N LEU A 126 5.05 14.13 -8.63
CA LEU A 126 5.06 13.84 -10.07
C LEU A 126 5.34 15.09 -10.92
N SER A 127 5.22 16.30 -10.37
CA SER A 127 5.42 17.54 -11.13
C SER A 127 6.83 17.73 -11.72
N SER A 128 7.81 16.96 -11.24
CA SER A 128 9.18 16.96 -11.78
C SER A 128 9.37 16.03 -12.97
N VAL A 129 8.44 15.11 -13.22
CA VAL A 129 8.55 14.06 -14.26
C VAL A 129 7.47 14.19 -15.33
N VAL A 130 6.29 14.70 -14.96
CA VAL A 130 5.18 14.94 -15.90
C VAL A 130 4.88 16.42 -16.08
N GLY A 131 4.46 16.73 -17.30
CA GLY A 131 3.99 18.03 -17.73
C GLY A 131 2.75 18.52 -16.96
N ARG A 132 2.29 19.73 -17.31
CA ARG A 132 1.11 20.33 -16.68
C ARG A 132 -0.20 19.73 -17.18
N GLU A 133 -0.22 19.35 -18.46
CA GLU A 133 -1.41 18.85 -19.16
C GLU A 133 -1.53 17.32 -19.11
N ASP A 134 -0.52 16.62 -18.59
CA ASP A 134 -0.50 15.15 -18.50
C ASP A 134 -1.51 14.66 -17.45
N GLU A 135 -2.34 13.67 -17.82
CA GLU A 135 -3.36 13.10 -16.94
C GLU A 135 -2.75 12.47 -15.67
N GLU A 136 -1.53 11.95 -15.76
CA GLU A 136 -0.77 11.39 -14.64
C GLU A 136 -0.51 12.41 -13.52
N ARG A 137 -0.47 13.71 -13.85
CA ARG A 137 -0.37 14.77 -12.86
C ARG A 137 -1.54 14.72 -11.87
N LEU A 138 -2.69 14.20 -12.29
CA LEU A 138 -3.86 14.02 -11.44
C LEU A 138 -3.63 12.94 -10.36
N LEU A 139 -2.65 12.06 -10.53
CA LEU A 139 -2.23 11.04 -9.56
C LEU A 139 -1.14 11.53 -8.59
N CYS A 140 -0.72 12.80 -8.68
CA CYS A 140 0.34 13.32 -7.83
C CYS A 140 -0.08 13.35 -6.34
N PRO A 141 0.61 12.61 -5.44
CA PRO A 141 0.26 12.57 -4.03
C PRO A 141 0.53 13.91 -3.33
N VAL A 142 1.56 14.66 -3.77
CA VAL A 142 1.85 16.01 -3.24
C VAL A 142 0.73 16.99 -3.59
N ARG A 143 0.22 16.96 -4.84
CA ARG A 143 -0.93 17.77 -5.27
C ARG A 143 -2.16 17.46 -4.42
N ALA A 144 -2.43 16.17 -4.20
CA ALA A 144 -3.56 15.72 -3.39
C ALA A 144 -3.44 16.17 -1.92
N ILE A 145 -2.26 16.06 -1.29
CA ILE A 145 -2.04 16.52 0.09
C ILE A 145 -2.25 18.03 0.22
N ARG A 146 -1.68 18.83 -0.70
CA ARG A 146 -1.81 20.29 -0.67
C ARG A 146 -3.29 20.70 -0.72
N GLN A 147 -4.02 20.17 -1.71
CA GLN A 147 -5.46 20.40 -1.82
C GLN A 147 -6.22 19.94 -0.58
N TYR A 148 -5.91 18.76 -0.04
CA TYR A 148 -6.55 18.24 1.15
C TYR A 148 -6.35 19.13 2.36
N LEU A 149 -5.12 19.60 2.61
CA LEU A 149 -4.80 20.50 3.73
C LEU A 149 -5.54 21.85 3.60
N GLU A 150 -5.64 22.39 2.38
CA GLU A 150 -6.40 23.61 2.11
C GLU A 150 -7.89 23.40 2.39
N THR A 151 -8.52 22.39 1.79
CA THR A 151 -9.96 22.10 1.96
C THR A 151 -10.34 21.78 3.40
N THR A 152 -9.42 21.23 4.18
CA THR A 152 -9.70 20.82 5.56
C THR A 152 -9.06 21.76 6.60
N SER A 153 -8.63 22.94 6.19
CA SER A 153 -8.07 23.96 7.08
C SER A 153 -9.11 24.43 8.11
N SER A 154 -8.75 24.37 9.39
CA SER A 154 -9.59 24.84 10.50
C SER A 154 -8.72 25.16 11.72
N PRO A 155 -9.05 26.21 12.51
CA PRO A 155 -8.35 26.48 13.77
C PRO A 155 -8.40 25.31 14.75
N SER A 156 -9.53 24.59 14.77
CA SER A 156 -9.75 23.42 15.63
C SER A 156 -9.20 22.11 15.06
N ARG A 157 -8.42 22.15 13.96
CA ARG A 157 -7.89 20.95 13.30
C ARG A 157 -6.85 20.26 14.20
N PRO A 158 -6.92 18.93 14.39
CA PRO A 158 -5.91 18.18 15.13
C PRO A 158 -4.54 18.25 14.44
N ARG A 159 -3.50 17.72 15.10
CA ARG A 159 -2.14 17.69 14.56
C ARG A 159 -1.95 16.65 13.45
N ASN A 160 -2.87 15.70 13.30
CA ASN A 160 -2.80 14.63 12.31
C ASN A 160 -3.02 15.16 10.89
N LEU A 161 -2.37 14.52 9.92
CA LEU A 161 -2.56 14.78 8.50
C LEU A 161 -4.01 14.51 8.13
N PHE A 162 -4.53 13.31 8.40
CA PHE A 162 -5.90 12.92 8.07
C PHE A 162 -6.87 13.14 9.24
N VAL A 163 -7.99 13.79 8.93
CA VAL A 163 -9.07 14.09 9.87
C VAL A 163 -10.33 13.29 9.56
N SER A 164 -11.20 13.12 10.56
CA SER A 164 -12.49 12.46 10.36
C SER A 164 -13.36 13.25 9.38
N VAL A 165 -13.91 12.56 8.38
CA VAL A 165 -14.82 13.18 7.38
C VAL A 165 -16.11 13.70 8.03
N ARG A 166 -16.59 13.05 9.11
CA ARG A 166 -17.81 13.46 9.82
C ARG A 166 -17.56 14.62 10.80
N ASP A 167 -16.37 14.67 11.38
CA ASP A 167 -15.99 15.69 12.37
C ASP A 167 -14.51 16.07 12.17
N PRO A 168 -14.23 17.11 11.36
CA PRO A 168 -12.86 17.53 11.05
C PRO A 168 -12.02 17.98 12.25
N LYS A 169 -12.63 18.14 13.44
CA LYS A 169 -11.93 18.44 14.69
C LYS A 169 -11.25 17.22 15.30
N ARG A 170 -11.58 16.02 14.81
CA ARG A 170 -11.03 14.75 15.32
C ARG A 170 -10.07 14.12 14.32
N PRO A 171 -8.98 13.51 14.80
CA PRO A 171 -8.11 12.74 13.93
C PRO A 171 -8.84 11.52 13.37
N MET A 172 -8.49 11.11 12.17
CA MET A 172 -9.04 9.89 11.60
C MET A 172 -8.52 8.66 12.36
N SER A 173 -9.42 7.74 12.73
CA SER A 173 -9.02 6.50 13.42
C SER A 173 -8.37 5.50 12.45
N LYS A 174 -7.58 4.56 12.98
CA LYS A 174 -7.00 3.46 12.19
C LYS A 174 -8.07 2.64 11.47
N ALA A 175 -9.21 2.41 12.13
CA ALA A 175 -10.35 1.72 11.54
C ALA A 175 -10.96 2.50 10.38
N ALA A 176 -11.10 3.83 10.51
CA ALA A 176 -11.59 4.70 9.44
C ALA A 176 -10.63 4.75 8.25
N ILE A 177 -9.32 4.84 8.48
CA ILE A 177 -8.31 4.77 7.40
C ILE A 177 -8.43 3.44 6.65
N SER A 178 -8.45 2.32 7.38
CA SER A 178 -8.62 0.99 6.78
C SER A 178 -9.94 0.85 6.02
N PHE A 179 -11.01 1.48 6.53
CA PHE A 179 -12.29 1.56 5.84
C PHE A 179 -12.16 2.32 4.53
N PHE A 180 -11.71 3.58 4.53
CA PHE A 180 -11.62 4.41 3.32
C PHE A 180 -10.70 3.82 2.25
N LEU A 181 -9.59 3.19 2.63
CA LEU A 181 -8.72 2.50 1.67
C LEU A 181 -9.46 1.34 0.98
N ARG A 182 -10.16 0.49 1.75
CA ARG A 182 -10.96 -0.60 1.18
C ARG A 182 -12.15 -0.10 0.38
N ASP A 183 -12.82 0.95 0.86
CA ASP A 183 -13.96 1.60 0.20
C ASP A 183 -13.54 2.14 -1.17
N THR A 184 -12.38 2.79 -1.26
CA THR A 184 -11.83 3.32 -2.53
C THR A 184 -11.58 2.20 -3.55
N ILE A 185 -10.96 1.10 -3.11
CA ILE A 185 -10.71 -0.06 -3.98
C ILE A 185 -12.02 -0.68 -4.45
N LYS A 186 -12.97 -0.89 -3.52
CA LYS A 186 -14.28 -1.48 -3.83
C LYS A 186 -15.04 -0.64 -4.85
N THR A 187 -15.12 0.67 -4.65
CA THR A 187 -15.83 1.55 -5.59
C THR A 187 -15.20 1.59 -6.96
N ALA A 188 -13.86 1.58 -7.05
CA ALA A 188 -13.20 1.47 -8.35
C ALA A 188 -13.51 0.15 -9.08
N HIS A 189 -13.96 -0.88 -8.36
CA HIS A 189 -14.30 -2.19 -8.92
C HIS A 189 -15.82 -2.47 -8.89
N GLU A 190 -16.67 -1.48 -8.60
CA GLU A 190 -18.14 -1.65 -8.57
C GLU A 190 -18.71 -2.09 -9.93
N SER A 191 -18.03 -1.77 -11.04
CA SER A 191 -18.40 -2.19 -12.40
C SER A 191 -17.94 -3.60 -12.77
N PHE A 192 -17.25 -4.33 -11.89
CA PHE A 192 -16.87 -5.72 -12.14
C PHE A 192 -18.02 -6.67 -11.82
N PRO A 193 -18.18 -7.78 -12.58
CA PRO A 193 -19.27 -8.73 -12.37
C PRO A 193 -19.35 -9.24 -10.91
N GLU A 194 -20.56 -9.27 -10.34
CA GLU A 194 -20.85 -9.71 -8.96
C GLU A 194 -20.38 -11.14 -8.67
N ASP A 195 -20.21 -11.97 -9.70
CA ASP A 195 -19.78 -13.38 -9.63
C ASP A 195 -18.37 -13.56 -9.04
N LEU A 196 -17.56 -12.48 -9.00
CA LEU A 196 -16.24 -12.43 -8.36
C LEU A 196 -16.31 -11.93 -6.90
N GLY A 197 -17.48 -11.54 -6.40
CA GLY A 197 -17.72 -10.95 -5.08
C GLY A 197 -17.14 -11.71 -3.87
N PRO A 198 -17.20 -13.06 -3.82
CA PRO A 198 -16.57 -13.86 -2.76
C PRO A 198 -15.03 -13.87 -2.81
N LEU A 199 -14.44 -13.52 -3.96
CA LEU A 199 -12.99 -13.50 -4.20
C LEU A 199 -12.35 -12.13 -3.88
N PHE A 200 -13.13 -11.04 -3.86
CA PHE A 200 -12.68 -9.69 -3.49
C PHE A 200 -12.50 -9.47 -1.98
N LYS A 201 -11.62 -10.25 -1.33
CA LYS A 201 -11.18 -9.96 0.05
C LYS A 201 -10.17 -8.82 0.07
N VAL A 202 -10.66 -7.60 -0.16
CA VAL A 202 -9.84 -6.39 -0.14
C VAL A 202 -9.32 -6.09 1.28
N ARG A 203 -8.00 -6.00 1.45
CA ARG A 203 -7.37 -5.53 2.69
C ARG A 203 -6.58 -4.26 2.41
N ALA A 204 -6.70 -3.28 3.31
CA ALA A 204 -5.89 -2.06 3.24
C ALA A 204 -4.37 -2.36 3.27
N HIS A 205 -3.97 -3.50 3.86
CA HIS A 205 -2.58 -3.93 3.89
C HIS A 205 -2.03 -4.29 2.50
N ASP A 206 -2.88 -4.73 1.57
CA ASP A 206 -2.47 -5.18 0.24
C ASP A 206 -1.84 -4.03 -0.57
N ILE A 207 -2.28 -2.77 -0.34
CA ILE A 207 -1.73 -1.56 -0.99
C ILE A 207 -0.23 -1.42 -0.73
N ARG A 208 0.23 -1.72 0.49
CA ARG A 208 1.66 -1.67 0.83
C ARG A 208 2.44 -2.73 0.05
N GLY A 209 1.86 -3.92 -0.10
CA GLY A 209 2.46 -5.00 -0.88
C GLY A 209 2.61 -4.62 -2.35
N ILE A 210 1.52 -4.11 -2.95
CA ILE A 210 1.50 -3.63 -4.33
C ILE A 210 2.51 -2.51 -4.52
N ALA A 211 2.55 -1.52 -3.65
CA ALA A 211 3.52 -0.42 -3.76
C ALA A 211 4.98 -0.92 -3.75
N ALA A 212 5.30 -1.86 -2.86
CA ALA A 212 6.63 -2.46 -2.81
C ALA A 212 6.95 -3.29 -4.05
N LEU A 213 5.95 -3.98 -4.61
CA LEU A 213 6.08 -4.76 -5.83
C LEU A 213 6.31 -3.88 -7.06
N MET A 214 5.51 -2.81 -7.22
CA MET A 214 5.68 -1.82 -8.28
C MET A 214 7.11 -1.28 -8.30
N ARG A 215 7.68 -1.03 -7.11
CA ARG A 215 9.07 -0.61 -7.00
C ARG A 215 10.09 -1.70 -7.34
N LEU A 216 9.81 -2.96 -6.99
CA LEU A 216 10.67 -4.09 -7.37
C LEU A 216 10.80 -4.23 -8.89
N TRP A 217 9.72 -4.04 -9.63
CA TRP A 217 9.71 -4.18 -11.09
C TRP A 217 10.58 -3.14 -11.81
N LYS A 218 10.94 -2.03 -11.16
CA LYS A 218 11.89 -1.03 -11.67
C LYS A 218 13.37 -1.41 -11.44
N ASN A 219 13.70 -2.69 -11.20
CA ASN A 219 15.05 -3.14 -10.82
C ASN A 219 15.66 -2.39 -9.62
N SER A 220 14.83 -1.85 -8.73
CA SER A 220 15.30 -1.22 -7.50
C SER A 220 15.89 -2.28 -6.57
N SER A 221 16.99 -1.95 -5.88
CA SER A 221 17.57 -2.88 -4.92
C SER A 221 16.57 -3.21 -3.81
N ILE A 222 16.55 -4.48 -3.37
CA ILE A 222 15.67 -4.95 -2.29
C ILE A 222 15.87 -4.10 -1.02
N ALA A 223 17.09 -3.65 -0.73
CA ALA A 223 17.39 -2.76 0.39
C ALA A 223 16.58 -1.45 0.34
N SER A 224 16.47 -0.85 -0.85
CA SER A 224 15.76 0.41 -1.05
C SER A 224 14.24 0.24 -0.87
N ILE A 225 13.69 -0.92 -1.25
CA ILE A 225 12.28 -1.31 -1.04
C ILE A 225 12.01 -1.53 0.45
N LEU A 226 12.90 -2.26 1.14
CA LEU A 226 12.80 -2.50 2.58
C LEU A 226 12.84 -1.20 3.39
N GLU A 227 13.62 -0.21 2.96
CA GLU A 227 13.71 1.12 3.58
C GLU A 227 12.38 1.89 3.45
N ALA A 228 11.88 2.08 2.23
CA ALA A 228 10.63 2.84 2.04
C ALA A 228 9.43 2.14 2.67
N ALA A 229 9.33 0.82 2.47
CA ALA A 229 8.32 -0.03 3.06
C ALA A 229 8.71 -0.49 4.47
N CYS A 230 9.60 0.20 5.21
CA CYS A 230 10.05 -0.07 6.58
C CYS A 230 9.85 -1.53 7.06
N TRP A 231 10.51 -2.48 6.39
CA TRP A 231 10.44 -3.92 6.65
C TRP A 231 11.72 -4.41 7.32
N LYS A 232 11.59 -5.29 8.32
CA LYS A 232 12.72 -5.75 9.14
C LYS A 232 13.66 -6.71 8.40
N THR A 233 13.15 -7.52 7.47
CA THR A 233 13.94 -8.54 6.77
C THR A 233 13.44 -8.77 5.35
N GLN A 234 14.34 -9.17 4.46
CA GLN A 234 14.04 -9.63 3.11
C GLN A 234 13.08 -10.83 3.11
N SER A 235 13.15 -11.71 4.11
CA SER A 235 12.24 -12.85 4.25
C SER A 235 10.77 -12.46 4.39
N VAL A 236 10.45 -11.37 5.09
CA VAL A 236 9.07 -10.86 5.21
C VAL A 236 8.54 -10.40 3.85
N PHE A 237 9.38 -9.79 3.02
CA PHE A 237 9.00 -9.40 1.66
C PHE A 237 8.80 -10.63 0.76
N VAL A 238 9.78 -11.53 0.77
CA VAL A 238 9.81 -12.72 -0.09
C VAL A 238 8.66 -13.68 0.24
N GLU A 239 8.38 -13.91 1.52
CA GLU A 239 7.33 -14.84 1.97
C GLU A 239 5.91 -14.30 1.80
N HIS A 240 5.72 -12.98 1.91
CA HIS A 240 4.38 -12.36 1.92
C HIS A 240 3.99 -11.63 0.65
N TYR A 241 4.91 -11.43 -0.31
CA TYR A 241 4.62 -10.64 -1.51
C TYR A 241 5.17 -11.21 -2.82
N LEU A 242 6.24 -12.03 -2.81
CA LEU A 242 6.92 -12.48 -4.04
C LEU A 242 6.35 -13.78 -4.66
N ARG A 243 5.65 -14.63 -3.89
CA ARG A 243 5.41 -16.04 -4.29
C ARG A 243 4.32 -16.30 -5.35
N ASP A 244 3.45 -15.33 -5.64
CA ASP A 244 2.33 -15.53 -6.60
C ASP A 244 2.46 -14.70 -7.90
N ILE A 245 3.60 -14.04 -8.13
CA ILE A 245 3.79 -13.08 -9.25
C ILE A 245 4.10 -13.75 -10.59
N GLU A 246 4.53 -15.01 -10.63
CA GLU A 246 4.76 -15.77 -11.87
C GLU A 246 3.47 -15.98 -12.71
N ARG A 247 2.29 -15.56 -12.22
CA ARG A 247 1.02 -15.68 -12.95
C ARG A 247 0.46 -14.38 -13.53
N GLN A 248 1.12 -13.24 -13.34
CA GLN A 248 0.66 -11.93 -13.82
C GLN A 248 1.69 -11.24 -14.74
N GLU A 249 2.34 -11.99 -15.62
CA GLU A 249 3.22 -11.44 -16.67
C GLU A 249 2.45 -10.70 -17.80
N SER A 250 1.13 -10.84 -17.89
CA SER A 250 0.32 -10.15 -18.89
C SER A 250 -0.27 -8.86 -18.32
N ASP A 251 0.18 -7.72 -18.86
CA ASP A 251 -0.15 -6.33 -18.52
C ASP A 251 0.55 -5.74 -17.29
N VAL A 252 1.85 -5.50 -17.46
CA VAL A 252 2.61 -4.53 -16.67
C VAL A 252 1.91 -3.17 -16.80
N TYR A 253 1.39 -2.66 -15.68
CA TYR A 253 0.75 -1.36 -15.44
C TYR A 253 0.68 -0.42 -16.66
N ALA A 254 -0.46 -0.41 -17.36
CA ALA A 254 -0.68 0.42 -18.55
C ALA A 254 -0.87 1.93 -18.27
N LEU A 255 -0.42 2.41 -17.10
CA LEU A 255 -0.52 3.80 -16.68
C LEU A 255 0.87 4.43 -16.71
N GLY A 256 0.95 5.69 -17.13
CA GLY A 256 2.17 6.48 -17.06
C GLY A 256 2.70 6.68 -15.62
N PRO A 257 3.69 7.55 -15.43
CA PRO A 257 4.42 7.63 -14.16
C PRO A 257 3.54 7.87 -12.93
N VAL A 258 3.74 7.02 -11.91
CA VAL A 258 3.03 7.02 -10.62
C VAL A 258 4.02 6.94 -9.46
N ILE A 259 3.73 7.55 -8.31
CA ILE A 259 4.58 7.38 -7.12
C ILE A 259 4.17 6.12 -6.35
N ALA A 260 5.10 5.19 -6.15
CA ALA A 260 4.91 4.03 -5.31
C ALA A 260 6.15 3.74 -4.45
N ALA A 261 5.93 3.44 -3.17
CA ALA A 261 6.98 3.12 -2.21
C ALA A 261 8.21 4.07 -2.24
N GLY A 262 7.95 5.37 -2.34
CA GLY A 262 8.93 6.45 -2.22
C GLY A 262 9.60 6.89 -3.52
N ASP A 263 9.28 6.27 -4.66
CA ASP A 263 9.89 6.59 -5.95
C ASP A 263 8.85 6.74 -7.07
N VAL A 264 9.25 7.39 -8.16
CA VAL A 264 8.47 7.47 -9.41
C VAL A 264 8.63 6.16 -10.16
N ILE A 265 7.51 5.49 -10.46
CA ILE A 265 7.40 4.25 -11.23
C ILE A 265 6.73 4.59 -12.56
N GLY A 266 7.46 4.48 -13.65
CA GLY A 266 7.04 4.81 -15.02
C GLY A 266 8.23 4.78 -15.96
#